data_AF-A0A4Y2VRX5-F1
#
_entry.id   AF-A0A4Y2VRX5-F1
#
_cell.length_a   1.000
_cell.length_b   1.000
_cell.length_c   1.000
_cell.angle_alpha   90.00
_cell.angle_beta   90.00
_cell.angle_gamma   90.00
#
_symmetry.space_group_name_H-M   'P 1'
#
loop_
_entity.id
_entity.type
_entity.pdbx_description
1 polymer ?
#
loop_
_entity_poly.entity_id
_entity_poly.type
_entity_poly.pdbx_seq_one_letter_code
_entity_poly.pdbx_strand_id
1 'polypeptide(L)'
;MQIQRNQTDWDAHLLLFLLAYRSADHEMTGFTAADMLFGRTLRLPCDILFGRPSDTPSSSNEYLNNLESSLKGLHVFARERIKLASERMKTRYDSRATDHHFNEGDQVWMYNPKRRRDLSLKLQQKWEGPYTIVNRLNDVI
;
A
#
# COMPACT_ATOMS: atom_id res chain seq x y z
N MET A 1 -7.64 20.25 9.37
CA MET A 1 -8.81 19.35 9.40
C MET A 1 -8.75 18.62 10.74
N GLN A 2 -9.70 18.85 11.64
CA GLN A 2 -9.73 18.18 12.95
C GLN A 2 -11.04 17.43 13.07
N ILE A 3 -10.93 16.12 13.33
CA ILE A 3 -12.05 15.28 13.73
C ILE A 3 -12.55 15.83 15.08
N GLN A 4 -13.87 15.94 15.27
CA GLN A 4 -14.45 16.36 16.54
C GLN A 4 -13.95 15.46 17.70
N ARG A 5 -13.97 15.98 18.93
CA ARG A 5 -13.47 15.25 20.12
C ARG A 5 -14.18 13.91 20.35
N ASN A 6 -15.41 13.76 19.88
CA ASN A 6 -16.22 12.54 19.96
C ASN A 6 -15.95 11.56 18.80
N GLN A 7 -15.11 11.91 17.83
CA GLN A 7 -14.71 11.08 16.68
C GLN A 7 -15.84 10.55 15.80
N THR A 8 -17.03 11.18 15.84
CA THR A 8 -18.20 10.70 15.11
C THR A 8 -18.30 11.23 13.68
N ASP A 9 -17.46 12.20 13.31
CA ASP A 9 -17.54 12.95 12.04
C ASP A 9 -16.47 12.54 11.02
N TRP A 10 -15.76 11.43 11.24
CA TRP A 10 -14.70 10.96 10.34
C TRP A 10 -15.23 10.66 8.92
N ASP A 11 -16.49 10.23 8.81
CA ASP A 11 -17.17 9.91 7.57
C ASP A 11 -17.43 11.15 6.70
N ALA A 12 -17.74 12.28 7.32
CA ALA A 12 -17.87 13.57 6.64
C ALA A 12 -16.56 14.03 5.97
N HIS A 13 -15.42 13.54 6.46
CA HIS A 13 -14.09 13.87 5.94
C HIS A 13 -13.60 12.89 4.86
N LEU A 14 -14.28 11.74 4.67
CA LEU A 14 -13.86 10.67 3.77
C LEU A 14 -13.61 11.16 2.35
N LEU A 15 -14.51 11.99 1.81
CA LEU A 15 -14.38 12.51 0.45
C LEU A 15 -13.10 13.33 0.26
N LEU A 16 -12.70 14.09 1.28
CA LEU A 16 -11.48 14.89 1.23
C LEU A 16 -10.22 14.02 1.34
N PHE A 17 -10.25 12.98 2.18
CA PHE A 17 -9.18 11.99 2.24
C PHE A 17 -9.03 11.25 0.92
N LEU A 18 -10.13 10.84 0.30
CA LEU A 18 -10.13 10.18 -1.01
C LEU A 18 -9.59 11.10 -2.10
N LEU A 19 -9.93 12.40 -2.07
CA LEU A 19 -9.37 13.38 -2.99
C LEU A 19 -7.85 13.47 -2.81
N ALA A 20 -7.38 13.70 -1.59
CA ALA A 20 -5.96 13.82 -1.27
C ALA A 20 -5.19 12.54 -1.65
N TYR A 21 -5.73 11.37 -1.36
CA TYR A 21 -5.12 10.09 -1.73
C TYR A 21 -5.04 9.90 -3.25
N ARG A 22 -6.08 10.31 -3.99
CA ARG A 22 -6.11 10.17 -5.46
C ARG A 22 -5.23 11.18 -6.19
N SER A 23 -4.95 12.34 -5.58
CA SER A 23 -4.13 13.41 -6.16
C SER A 23 -2.69 13.44 -5.66
N ALA A 24 -2.33 12.63 -4.67
CA ALA A 24 -0.96 12.55 -4.17
C ALA A 24 -0.15 11.52 -4.96
N ASP A 25 1.12 11.82 -5.21
CA ASP A 25 2.04 10.88 -5.84
C ASP A 25 2.32 9.71 -4.90
N HIS A 26 2.14 8.49 -5.42
CA HIS A 26 2.47 7.30 -4.67
C HIS A 26 3.96 6.96 -4.86
N GLU A 27 4.74 6.88 -3.77
CA GLU A 27 6.20 6.76 -3.81
C GLU A 27 6.72 5.64 -4.72
N MET A 28 6.09 4.46 -4.65
CA MET A 28 6.49 3.29 -5.43
C MET A 28 6.24 3.44 -6.94
N THR A 29 5.14 4.08 -7.33
CA THR A 29 4.75 4.23 -8.74
C THR A 29 5.29 5.52 -9.33
N GLY A 30 5.47 6.56 -8.50
CA GLY A 30 5.85 7.90 -8.90
C GLY A 30 4.73 8.73 -9.52
N PHE A 31 3.49 8.24 -9.48
CA PHE A 31 2.33 8.87 -10.11
C PHE A 31 1.16 8.89 -9.15
N THR A 32 0.24 9.81 -9.38
CA THR A 32 -1.03 9.83 -8.65
C THR A 32 -1.93 8.68 -9.10
N ALA A 33 -2.83 8.23 -8.23
CA ALA A 33 -3.82 7.23 -8.61
C ALA A 33 -4.74 7.73 -9.75
N ALA A 34 -5.00 9.04 -9.79
CA ALA A 34 -5.77 9.66 -10.86
C ALA A 34 -5.04 9.63 -12.21
N ASP A 35 -3.72 9.84 -12.25
CA ASP A 35 -2.93 9.74 -13.48
C ASP A 35 -2.96 8.33 -14.04
N MET A 36 -2.80 7.32 -13.18
CA MET A 36 -2.82 5.92 -13.61
C MET A 36 -4.18 5.47 -14.13
N LEU A 37 -5.27 6.07 -13.66
CA LEU A 37 -6.64 5.69 -14.04
C LEU A 37 -7.17 6.53 -15.22
N PHE A 38 -6.95 7.84 -15.20
CA PHE A 38 -7.54 8.80 -16.13
C PHE A 38 -6.54 9.42 -17.10
N GLY A 39 -5.24 9.16 -16.94
CA GLY A 39 -4.18 9.75 -17.75
C GLY A 39 -3.98 11.25 -17.50
N ARG A 40 -4.54 11.79 -16.41
CA ARG A 40 -4.51 13.21 -16.05
C ARG A 40 -4.66 13.42 -14.55
N THR A 41 -4.10 14.53 -14.08
CA THR A 41 -4.23 14.95 -12.68
C THR A 41 -5.64 15.49 -12.40
N LEU A 42 -6.15 15.25 -11.19
CA LEU A 42 -7.42 15.83 -10.76
C LEU A 42 -7.32 17.34 -10.67
N ARG A 43 -8.42 18.04 -11.01
CA ARG A 43 -8.55 19.47 -10.73
C ARG A 43 -8.87 19.65 -9.25
N LEU A 44 -7.95 20.28 -8.53
CA LEU A 44 -8.12 20.61 -7.12
C LEU A 44 -8.85 21.95 -6.95
N PRO A 45 -9.45 22.23 -5.78
CA PRO A 45 -10.07 23.53 -5.52
C PRO A 45 -9.14 24.72 -5.76
N CYS A 46 -7.84 24.58 -5.50
CA CYS A 46 -6.84 25.60 -5.82
C CYS A 46 -6.72 25.86 -7.33
N ASP A 47 -6.83 24.83 -8.17
CA ASP A 47 -6.73 24.96 -9.63
C ASP A 47 -7.90 25.74 -10.20
N ILE A 48 -9.06 25.67 -9.54
CA ILE A 48 -10.25 26.44 -9.90
C ILE A 48 -10.09 27.90 -9.48
N LEU A 49 -9.55 28.14 -8.28
CA LEU A 49 -9.37 29.48 -7.71
C LEU A 49 -8.26 30.29 -8.41
N PHE A 50 -7.13 29.65 -8.71
CA PHE A 50 -5.98 30.31 -9.32
C PHE A 50 -5.94 30.18 -10.86
N GLY A 51 -6.83 29.35 -11.40
CA GLY A 51 -6.87 29.04 -12.82
C GLY A 51 -5.79 28.03 -13.22
N ARG A 52 -6.17 27.10 -14.09
CA ARG A 52 -5.25 26.15 -14.73
C ARG A 52 -5.45 26.25 -16.24
N PRO A 53 -4.37 26.26 -17.05
CA PRO A 53 -4.49 26.26 -18.50
C PRO A 53 -5.41 25.13 -18.99
N SER A 54 -6.15 25.40 -20.06
CA SER A 54 -7.03 24.41 -20.68
C SER A 54 -6.21 23.39 -21.47
N ASP A 55 -6.28 22.12 -21.07
CA ASP A 55 -5.78 20.98 -21.85
C ASP A 55 -6.79 20.62 -22.95
N THR A 56 -7.17 21.57 -23.80
CA THR A 56 -8.13 21.34 -24.89
C THR A 56 -7.43 20.73 -26.09
N PRO A 57 -7.68 19.46 -26.43
CA PRO A 57 -7.16 18.84 -27.64
C PRO A 57 -7.83 19.46 -28.88
N SER A 58 -7.10 19.53 -30.00
CA SER A 58 -7.63 20.12 -31.24
C SER A 58 -8.73 19.26 -31.89
N SER A 59 -8.76 17.95 -31.61
CA SER A 59 -9.82 17.04 -32.06
C SER A 59 -10.05 15.86 -31.09
N SER A 60 -11.24 15.25 -31.15
CA SER A 60 -11.60 14.08 -30.32
C SER A 60 -10.73 12.85 -30.59
N ASN A 61 -10.34 12.62 -31.85
CA ASN A 61 -9.51 11.47 -32.21
C ASN A 61 -8.08 11.64 -31.71
N GLU A 62 -7.53 12.85 -31.82
CA GLU A 62 -6.22 13.19 -31.27
C GLU A 62 -6.18 13.02 -29.75
N TYR A 63 -7.24 13.44 -29.05
CA TYR A 63 -7.37 13.23 -27.61
C TYR A 63 -7.30 11.74 -27.22
N LEU A 64 -8.10 10.89 -27.89
CA LEU A 64 -8.14 9.47 -27.57
C LEU A 64 -6.79 8.79 -27.82
N ASN A 65 -6.14 9.11 -28.95
CA ASN A 65 -4.82 8.58 -29.28
C ASN A 65 -3.75 9.03 -28.26
N ASN A 66 -3.76 10.30 -27.87
CA ASN A 66 -2.83 10.84 -26.87
C ASN A 66 -3.07 10.22 -25.49
N LEU A 67 -4.33 10.06 -25.09
CA LEU A 67 -4.70 9.41 -23.83
C LEU A 67 -4.23 7.96 -23.79
N GLU A 68 -4.48 7.19 -24.85
CA GLU A 68 -4.06 5.80 -24.93
C GLU A 68 -2.53 5.66 -24.88
N SER A 69 -1.81 6.46 -25.65
CA SER A 69 -0.35 6.48 -25.66
C SER A 69 0.23 6.86 -24.29
N SER A 70 -0.33 7.91 -23.67
CA SER A 70 0.07 8.37 -22.33
C SER A 70 -0.15 7.30 -21.27
N LEU A 71 -1.35 6.69 -21.22
CA LEU A 71 -1.65 5.62 -20.27
C LEU A 71 -0.72 4.41 -20.45
N LYS A 72 -0.48 3.97 -21.69
CA LYS A 72 0.45 2.86 -21.97
C LYS A 72 1.85 3.18 -21.44
N GLY A 73 2.35 4.38 -21.73
CA GLY A 73 3.65 4.84 -21.24
C GLY A 73 3.72 4.87 -19.71
N LEU A 74 2.78 5.57 -19.06
CA LEU A 74 2.68 5.68 -17.60
C LEU A 74 2.69 4.31 -16.92
N HIS A 75 1.90 3.37 -17.42
CA HIS A 75 1.82 2.02 -16.86
C HIS A 75 3.09 1.20 -17.05
N VAL A 76 3.82 1.39 -18.17
CA VAL A 76 5.14 0.76 -18.36
C VAL A 76 6.14 1.29 -17.32
N PHE A 77 6.26 2.62 -17.19
CA PHE A 77 7.16 3.23 -16.22
C PHE A 77 6.81 2.85 -14.77
N ALA A 78 5.53 2.85 -14.42
CA ALA A 78 5.09 2.47 -13.08
C ALA A 78 5.49 1.02 -12.75
N ARG A 79 5.33 0.08 -13.69
CA ARG A 79 5.74 -1.32 -13.49
C ARG A 79 7.25 -1.48 -13.27
N GLU A 80 8.06 -0.76 -14.04
CA GLU A 80 9.51 -0.78 -13.86
C GLU A 80 9.93 -0.23 -12.50
N ARG A 81 9.33 0.88 -12.07
CA ARG A 81 9.58 1.45 -10.74
C ARG A 81 9.15 0.50 -9.62
N ILE A 82 7.96 -0.09 -9.72
CA ILE A 82 7.48 -1.09 -8.75
C ILE A 82 8.47 -2.25 -8.66
N LYS A 83 8.95 -2.77 -9.79
CA LYS A 83 9.92 -3.88 -9.82
C LYS A 83 11.19 -3.50 -9.08
N LEU A 84 11.81 -2.37 -9.43
CA LEU A 84 13.05 -1.91 -8.79
C LEU A 84 12.88 -1.64 -7.29
N ALA A 85 11.76 -1.01 -6.91
CA ALA A 85 11.48 -0.72 -5.51
C ALA A 85 11.20 -2.00 -4.71
N SER A 86 10.51 -2.98 -5.30
CA SER A 86 10.30 -4.31 -4.72
C SER A 86 11.63 -5.05 -4.52
N GLU A 87 12.53 -5.01 -5.50
CA GLU A 87 13.86 -5.62 -5.41
C GLU A 87 14.68 -4.98 -4.28
N ARG A 88 14.72 -3.63 -4.21
CA ARG A 88 15.40 -2.91 -3.11
C ARG A 88 14.81 -3.24 -1.74
N MET A 89 13.48 -3.30 -1.64
CA MET A 89 12.78 -3.63 -0.41
C MET A 89 13.10 -5.05 0.04
N LYS A 90 13.13 -5.99 -0.91
CA LYS A 90 13.55 -7.38 -0.68
C LYS A 90 14.98 -7.45 -0.20
N THR A 91 15.95 -6.86 -0.91
CA THR A 91 17.36 -6.88 -0.49
C THR A 91 17.55 -6.29 0.90
N ARG A 92 16.86 -5.19 1.23
CA ARG A 92 16.91 -4.59 2.56
C ARG A 92 16.32 -5.50 3.64
N TYR A 93 15.20 -6.17 3.36
CA TYR A 93 14.60 -7.14 4.27
C TYR A 93 15.53 -8.33 4.49
N ASP A 94 15.95 -8.96 3.39
CA ASP A 94 16.80 -10.16 3.38
C ASP A 94 18.14 -9.91 4.10
N SER A 95 18.73 -8.70 3.98
CA SER A 95 19.98 -8.35 4.68
C SER A 95 19.88 -8.41 6.22
N ARG A 96 18.66 -8.36 6.78
CA ARG A 96 18.40 -8.46 8.22
C ARG A 96 17.70 -9.76 8.60
N ALA A 97 17.26 -10.53 7.61
CA ALA A 97 16.59 -11.79 7.85
C ALA A 97 17.62 -12.79 8.39
N THR A 98 17.31 -13.36 9.56
CA THR A 98 18.07 -14.51 10.07
C THR A 98 17.38 -15.74 9.51
N ASP A 99 18.16 -16.56 8.83
CA ASP A 99 17.64 -17.75 8.19
C ASP A 99 17.39 -18.85 9.24
N HIS A 100 16.13 -19.02 9.62
CA HIS A 100 15.70 -20.06 10.55
C HIS A 100 14.99 -21.17 9.79
N HIS A 101 15.76 -22.22 9.49
CA HIS A 101 15.22 -23.43 8.90
C HIS A 101 14.63 -24.32 9.99
N PHE A 102 13.38 -24.72 9.80
CA PHE A 102 12.70 -25.70 10.63
C PHE A 102 12.52 -27.00 9.86
N ASN A 103 12.89 -28.12 10.46
CA ASN A 103 12.72 -29.45 9.91
C ASN A 103 11.55 -30.19 10.57
N GLU A 104 11.00 -31.17 9.86
CA GLU A 104 10.05 -32.11 10.46
C GLU A 104 10.72 -32.83 11.64
N GLY A 105 10.02 -32.91 12.76
CA GLY A 105 10.56 -33.45 14.01
C GLY A 105 11.17 -32.41 14.96
N ASP A 106 11.45 -31.18 14.51
CA ASP A 106 11.96 -30.13 15.40
C ASP A 106 10.91 -29.71 16.44
N GLN A 107 11.38 -29.41 17.66
CA GLN A 107 10.54 -28.87 18.72
C GLN A 107 10.56 -27.34 18.71
N VAL A 108 9.38 -26.74 18.59
CA VAL A 108 9.20 -25.30 18.50
C VAL A 108 8.19 -24.79 19.52
N TRP A 109 8.39 -23.54 19.94
CA TRP A 109 7.42 -22.80 20.73
C TRP A 109 6.51 -22.00 19.80
N MET A 110 5.20 -22.18 19.94
CA MET A 110 4.21 -21.44 19.16
C MET A 110 3.88 -20.14 19.88
N TYR A 111 4.02 -19.00 19.18
CA TYR A 111 3.52 -17.73 19.68
C TYR A 111 1.99 -17.70 19.60
N ASN A 112 1.32 -17.68 20.75
CA ASN A 112 -0.12 -17.62 20.89
C ASN A 112 -0.55 -16.32 21.63
N PRO A 113 -0.88 -15.24 20.90
CA PRO A 113 -1.29 -13.97 21.50
C PRO A 113 -2.75 -13.95 21.99
N LYS A 114 -3.45 -15.10 22.04
CA LYS A 114 -4.85 -15.16 22.49
C LYS A 114 -4.99 -14.64 23.92
N ARG A 115 -5.90 -13.70 24.12
CA ARG A 115 -6.17 -13.11 25.45
C ARG A 115 -7.07 -14.03 26.26
N ARG A 116 -6.65 -14.39 27.47
CA ARG A 116 -7.54 -15.01 28.47
C ARG A 116 -8.19 -13.90 29.29
N ARG A 117 -9.54 -13.93 29.40
CA ARG A 117 -10.34 -12.82 29.97
C ARG A 117 -10.12 -12.60 31.48
N ASP A 118 -9.54 -13.60 32.16
CA ASP A 118 -9.32 -13.67 33.60
C ASP A 118 -7.89 -13.30 34.03
N LEU A 119 -6.97 -13.07 33.09
CA LEU A 119 -5.56 -12.80 33.36
C LEU A 119 -5.11 -11.44 32.82
N SER A 120 -4.19 -10.79 33.55
CA SER A 120 -3.53 -9.59 33.08
C SER A 120 -2.63 -9.89 31.87
N LEU A 121 -2.78 -9.12 30.78
CA LEU A 121 -1.99 -9.26 29.55
C LEU A 121 -0.47 -9.25 29.77
N LYS A 122 0.01 -8.58 30.82
CA LYS A 122 1.45 -8.51 31.14
C LYS A 122 1.98 -9.79 31.80
N LEU A 123 1.12 -10.55 32.45
CA LEU A 123 1.48 -11.76 33.20
C LEU A 123 1.10 -13.04 32.44
N GLN A 124 0.48 -12.92 31.27
CA GLN A 124 0.09 -14.07 30.47
C GLN A 124 1.28 -14.59 29.65
N GLN A 125 1.55 -15.90 29.74
CA GLN A 125 2.53 -16.56 28.87
C GLN A 125 2.02 -16.56 27.43
N LYS A 126 2.82 -15.99 26.52
CA LYS A 126 2.50 -15.86 25.09
C LYS A 126 3.05 -17.00 24.24
N TRP A 127 3.92 -17.83 24.80
CA TRP A 127 4.57 -18.93 24.09
C TRP A 127 4.01 -20.25 24.64
N GLU A 128 3.42 -21.05 23.75
CA GLU A 128 2.82 -22.34 24.05
C GLU A 128 3.67 -23.44 23.42
N GLY A 129 3.90 -24.56 24.13
CA GLY A 129 4.74 -25.65 23.62
C GLY A 129 5.44 -26.46 24.70
N PRO A 130 6.37 -27.34 24.29
CA PRO A 130 6.87 -27.51 22.91
C PRO A 130 5.90 -28.28 21.99
N TYR A 131 5.84 -27.86 20.73
CA TYR A 131 5.15 -28.58 19.64
C TYR A 131 6.17 -29.19 18.68
N THR A 132 5.81 -30.29 18.04
CA THR A 132 6.63 -30.93 17.01
C THR A 132 6.13 -30.58 15.62
N ILE A 133 7.05 -30.22 14.72
CA ILE A 133 6.71 -29.95 13.32
C ILE A 133 6.41 -31.26 12.60
N VAL A 134 5.20 -31.38 12.08
CA VAL A 134 4.74 -32.60 11.38
C VAL A 134 5.02 -32.53 9.88
N ASN A 135 4.88 -31.36 9.26
CA ASN A 135 5.10 -31.18 7.84
C ASN A 135 5.48 -29.72 7.53
N ARG A 136 6.44 -29.52 6.62
CA ARG A 136 6.82 -28.20 6.09
C ARG A 136 6.09 -27.93 4.77
N LEU A 137 5.15 -26.98 4.78
CA LEU A 137 4.33 -26.67 3.61
C LEU A 137 5.01 -25.75 2.58
N ASN A 138 5.86 -24.80 3.01
CA ASN A 138 6.61 -23.89 2.14
C ASN A 138 7.84 -23.31 2.87
N ASP A 139 8.83 -22.86 2.10
CA ASP A 139 9.98 -22.07 2.56
C ASP A 139 9.61 -20.58 2.68
N VAL A 140 8.56 -20.27 3.44
CA VAL A 140 8.25 -18.88 3.81
C VAL A 140 8.79 -18.64 5.21
N ILE A 141 9.83 -17.82 5.30
CA ILE A 141 10.28 -17.17 6.53
C ILE A 141 9.49 -15.87 6.70
#